data_AF-G9XKN9-F1
#
_entry.id   AF-G9XKN9-F1
#
_cell.length_a   1.000
_cell.length_b   1.000
_cell.length_c   1.000
_cell.angle_alpha   90.00
_cell.angle_beta   90.00
_cell.angle_gamma   90.00
#
_symmetry.space_group_name_H-M   'P 1'
#
loop_
_entity.id
_entity.type
_entity.pdbx_description
1 polymer ?
#
loop_
_entity_poly.entity_id
_entity_poly.type
_entity_poly.pdbx_seq_one_letter_code
_entity_poly.pdbx_strand_id
1 'polypeptide(L)'
;MKSKERLIPLVLLVWIFSFIPLGVLAAADDYGYNPQGKSFKGTLDNWEAFIHNQPAAAWDPKATDVTFLERKWDKRFAPMLTGETPLPGAWQRAKLWQYLSGEQAGWTWRQELEVVYSPNQPIPGAMELTENEMGIPGFFCVKFKEWITGPKGQKVILEALVVDSSIIQKALEAGK
;
A
#
# COMPACT_ATOMS: atom_id res chain seq x y z
N MET A 1 -14.09 16.66 18.86
CA MET A 1 -13.89 15.46 18.02
C MET A 1 -12.65 15.67 17.16
N LYS A 2 -11.45 15.18 17.55
CA LYS A 2 -10.20 15.51 16.82
C LYS A 2 -9.12 14.40 16.79
N SER A 3 -9.48 13.13 16.97
CA SER A 3 -8.51 12.03 16.85
C SER A 3 -9.03 10.76 16.20
N LYS A 4 -10.33 10.68 15.86
CA LYS A 4 -10.94 9.46 15.30
C LYS A 4 -10.89 9.38 13.77
N GLU A 5 -10.53 10.45 13.07
CA GLU A 5 -10.46 10.47 11.60
C GLU A 5 -9.11 9.97 11.05
N ARG A 6 -8.09 9.81 11.90
CA ARG A 6 -6.73 9.37 11.49
C ARG A 6 -6.60 7.86 11.25
N LEU A 7 -7.55 7.06 11.74
CA LEU A 7 -7.43 5.61 11.76
C LEU A 7 -7.92 4.93 10.47
N ILE A 8 -8.90 5.50 9.78
CA ILE A 8 -9.58 4.80 8.68
C ILE A 8 -8.65 4.55 7.46
N PRO A 9 -7.82 5.51 7.00
CA PRO A 9 -6.94 5.29 5.85
C PRO A 9 -5.77 4.35 6.17
N LEU A 10 -5.20 4.45 7.39
CA LEU A 10 -4.08 3.61 7.83
C LEU A 10 -4.56 2.16 8.02
N VAL A 11 -5.73 1.95 8.65
CA VAL A 11 -6.29 0.61 8.94
C VAL A 11 -6.63 -0.16 7.66
N LEU A 12 -7.21 0.47 6.63
CA LEU A 12 -7.48 -0.17 5.33
C LEU A 12 -6.19 -0.66 4.65
N LEU A 13 -5.11 0.10 4.79
CA LEU A 13 -3.81 -0.18 4.17
C LEU A 13 -3.00 -1.24 4.92
N VAL A 14 -3.02 -1.16 6.24
CA VAL A 14 -2.55 -2.21 7.15
C VAL A 14 -3.20 -3.55 6.85
N TRP A 15 -4.53 -3.54 6.60
CA TRP A 15 -5.24 -4.70 6.10
C TRP A 15 -4.61 -5.19 4.79
N ILE A 16 -4.50 -4.35 3.76
CA ILE A 16 -3.89 -4.69 2.45
C ILE A 16 -2.49 -5.33 2.57
N PHE A 17 -1.71 -4.99 3.61
CA PHE A 17 -0.34 -5.46 3.81
C PHE A 17 -0.19 -6.71 4.68
N SER A 18 -1.19 -7.02 5.51
CA SER A 18 -1.17 -8.19 6.41
C SER A 18 -1.55 -9.50 5.72
N PHE A 19 -2.02 -9.46 4.48
CA PHE A 19 -2.56 -10.64 3.82
C PHE A 19 -1.57 -11.37 2.91
N ILE A 20 -1.47 -12.66 3.18
CA ILE A 20 -0.72 -13.66 2.43
C ILE A 20 -1.59 -14.15 1.27
N PRO A 21 -1.20 -13.99 -0.01
CA PRO A 21 -1.90 -14.65 -1.09
C PRO A 21 -1.87 -16.17 -0.97
N LEU A 22 -3.05 -16.76 -0.75
CA LEU A 22 -3.29 -18.21 -0.72
C LEU A 22 -3.58 -18.78 -2.12
N GLY A 23 -3.70 -17.92 -3.14
CA GLY A 23 -4.16 -18.27 -4.48
C GLY A 23 -3.10 -18.91 -5.37
N VAL A 24 -3.26 -20.22 -5.57
CA VAL A 24 -2.67 -21.00 -6.67
C VAL A 24 -3.83 -21.28 -7.66
N LEU A 25 -3.67 -20.90 -8.95
CA LEU A 25 -4.45 -21.34 -10.14
C LEU A 25 -5.53 -20.44 -10.78
N ALA A 26 -5.48 -19.12 -10.66
CA ALA A 26 -6.15 -18.24 -11.63
C ALA A 26 -5.10 -17.41 -12.39
N ALA A 27 -5.32 -17.11 -13.68
CA ALA A 27 -4.33 -16.40 -14.47
C ALA A 27 -4.03 -15.07 -13.76
N ALA A 28 -2.79 -14.90 -13.29
CA ALA A 28 -2.35 -13.74 -12.53
C ALA A 28 -2.80 -12.39 -13.16
N ASP A 29 -2.90 -12.38 -14.49
CA ASP A 29 -3.35 -11.26 -15.31
C ASP A 29 -4.82 -10.86 -15.05
N ASP A 30 -5.72 -11.79 -14.73
CA ASP A 30 -7.15 -11.51 -14.54
C ASP A 30 -7.42 -10.58 -13.34
N TYR A 31 -6.52 -10.59 -12.34
CA TYR A 31 -6.56 -9.71 -11.17
C TYR A 31 -5.75 -8.42 -11.39
N GLY A 32 -4.82 -8.43 -12.36
CA GLY A 32 -3.78 -7.41 -12.52
C GLY A 32 -2.50 -7.70 -11.72
N TYR A 33 -2.27 -8.93 -11.27
CA TYR A 33 -1.04 -9.36 -10.59
C TYR A 33 0.04 -9.73 -11.61
N ASN A 34 1.25 -9.18 -11.45
CA ASN A 34 2.41 -9.49 -12.29
C ASN A 34 3.57 -9.99 -11.40
N PRO A 35 3.80 -11.32 -11.32
CA PRO A 35 4.83 -11.89 -10.46
C PRO A 35 6.25 -11.53 -10.92
N GLN A 36 6.52 -11.46 -12.22
CA GLN A 36 7.83 -11.08 -12.76
C GLN A 36 8.14 -9.62 -12.47
N GLY A 37 7.14 -8.75 -12.62
CA GLY A 37 7.20 -7.31 -12.35
C GLY A 37 7.18 -6.96 -10.86
N LYS A 38 6.85 -7.93 -9.98
CA LYS A 38 6.63 -7.70 -8.54
C LYS A 38 5.67 -6.54 -8.30
N SER A 39 4.54 -6.60 -8.99
CA SER A 39 3.56 -5.53 -9.00
C SER A 39 2.13 -6.06 -9.09
N PHE A 40 1.19 -5.23 -8.66
CA PHE A 40 -0.24 -5.44 -8.86
C PHE A 40 -0.86 -4.13 -9.35
N LYS A 41 -1.82 -4.20 -10.28
CA LYS A 41 -2.61 -3.05 -10.70
C LYS A 41 -4.04 -3.45 -11.04
N GLY A 42 -4.98 -3.04 -10.19
CA GLY A 42 -6.40 -3.38 -10.33
C GLY A 42 -7.23 -2.60 -9.33
N THR A 43 -8.36 -3.17 -8.91
CA THR A 43 -9.15 -2.66 -7.78
C THR A 43 -8.64 -3.25 -6.47
N LEU A 44 -8.98 -2.60 -5.35
CA LEU A 44 -8.75 -3.15 -4.03
C LEU A 44 -9.49 -4.49 -3.86
N ASP A 45 -10.73 -4.58 -4.33
CA ASP A 45 -11.50 -5.82 -4.30
C ASP A 45 -10.81 -6.96 -5.06
N ASN A 46 -10.18 -6.68 -6.20
CA ASN A 46 -9.42 -7.69 -6.95
C ASN A 46 -8.13 -8.11 -6.23
N TRP A 47 -7.54 -7.22 -5.44
CA TRP A 47 -6.41 -7.59 -4.59
C TRP A 47 -6.84 -8.53 -3.47
N GLU A 48 -7.96 -8.24 -2.81
CA GLU A 48 -8.55 -9.12 -1.79
C GLU A 48 -8.97 -10.48 -2.38
N ALA A 49 -9.61 -10.47 -3.55
CA ALA A 49 -9.98 -11.69 -4.26
C ALA A 49 -8.75 -12.54 -4.59
N PHE A 50 -7.67 -11.92 -5.08
CA PHE A 50 -6.39 -12.58 -5.34
C PHE A 50 -5.82 -13.23 -4.08
N ILE A 51 -5.84 -12.50 -2.95
CA ILE A 51 -5.36 -13.01 -1.66
C ILE A 51 -6.15 -14.25 -1.22
N HIS A 52 -7.48 -14.18 -1.31
CA HIS A 52 -8.39 -15.18 -0.79
C HIS A 52 -8.73 -16.29 -1.79
N ASN A 53 -8.05 -16.31 -2.94
CA ASN A 53 -8.32 -17.26 -4.03
C ASN A 53 -9.79 -17.24 -4.48
N GLN A 54 -10.39 -16.06 -4.56
CA GLN A 54 -11.76 -15.83 -5.04
C GLN A 54 -11.73 -15.34 -6.49
N PRO A 55 -12.83 -15.52 -7.26
CA PRO A 55 -12.88 -15.03 -8.64
C PRO A 55 -12.63 -13.53 -8.75
N ALA A 56 -11.88 -13.11 -9.77
CA ALA A 56 -11.69 -11.70 -10.09
C ALA A 56 -13.03 -11.03 -10.44
N ALA A 57 -13.23 -9.80 -9.98
CA ALA A 57 -14.32 -8.96 -10.42
C ALA A 57 -13.92 -8.22 -11.71
N ALA A 58 -14.85 -8.17 -12.66
CA ALA A 58 -14.72 -7.27 -13.81
C ALA A 58 -14.67 -5.82 -13.29
N TRP A 59 -13.72 -5.02 -13.77
CA TRP A 59 -13.57 -3.64 -13.32
C TRP A 59 -13.60 -2.65 -14.49
N ASP A 60 -14.28 -1.52 -14.26
CA ASP A 60 -14.29 -0.39 -15.16
C ASP A 60 -13.24 0.63 -14.69
N PRO A 61 -12.26 1.02 -15.54
CA PRO A 61 -11.25 2.01 -15.18
C PRO A 61 -11.77 3.41 -14.89
N LYS A 62 -13.06 3.67 -15.12
CA LYS A 62 -13.73 4.93 -14.83
C LYS A 62 -14.82 4.77 -13.76
N ALA A 63 -14.93 3.61 -13.11
CA ALA A 63 -15.88 3.39 -12.04
C ALA A 63 -15.71 4.44 -10.93
N THR A 64 -16.81 5.04 -10.53
CA THR A 64 -16.85 5.91 -9.35
C THR A 64 -17.05 5.06 -8.11
N ASP A 65 -16.58 5.58 -6.97
CA ASP A 65 -16.65 4.95 -5.66
C ASP A 65 -15.96 3.58 -5.55
N VAL A 66 -15.18 3.20 -6.56
CA VAL A 66 -14.29 2.03 -6.55
C VAL A 66 -12.87 2.46 -6.20
N THR A 67 -12.27 1.77 -5.23
CA THR A 67 -10.87 2.00 -4.86
C THR A 67 -9.97 1.20 -5.79
N PHE A 68 -9.14 1.92 -6.54
CA PHE A 68 -8.09 1.34 -7.36
C PHE A 68 -6.78 1.25 -6.59
N LEU A 69 -5.97 0.26 -6.93
CA LEU A 69 -4.73 -0.07 -6.25
C LEU A 69 -3.63 -0.36 -7.28
N GLU A 70 -2.50 0.31 -7.11
CA GLU A 70 -1.23 -0.03 -7.75
C GLU A 70 -0.20 -0.35 -6.66
N ARG A 71 0.32 -1.57 -6.66
CA ARG A 71 1.39 -2.00 -5.75
C ARG A 71 2.66 -2.33 -6.51
N LYS A 72 3.79 -2.10 -5.84
CA LYS A 72 5.10 -2.57 -6.28
C LYS A 72 5.95 -2.93 -5.07
N TRP A 73 6.73 -3.99 -5.16
CA TRP A 73 7.62 -4.42 -4.08
C TRP A 73 8.95 -4.93 -4.62
N ASP A 74 9.95 -5.02 -3.76
CA ASP A 74 11.24 -5.60 -4.13
C ASP A 74 11.31 -7.11 -3.87
N LYS A 75 12.41 -7.73 -4.31
CA LYS A 75 12.61 -9.18 -4.14
C LYS A 75 12.68 -9.62 -2.67
N ARG A 76 13.11 -8.71 -1.78
CA ARG A 76 13.29 -8.99 -0.35
C ARG A 76 11.96 -8.98 0.40
N PHE A 77 10.96 -8.28 -0.16
CA PHE A 77 9.59 -8.25 0.34
C PHE A 77 8.76 -9.46 -0.10
N ALA A 78 9.14 -10.16 -1.18
CA ALA A 78 8.40 -11.31 -1.70
C ALA A 78 8.04 -12.41 -0.65
N PRO A 79 8.89 -12.75 0.33
CA PRO A 79 8.54 -13.70 1.40
C PRO A 79 7.25 -13.34 2.16
N MET A 80 6.97 -12.05 2.36
CA MET A 80 5.73 -11.61 3.03
C MET A 80 4.47 -12.03 2.27
N LEU A 81 4.56 -12.20 0.94
CA LEU A 81 3.43 -12.67 0.14
C LEU A 81 3.16 -14.16 0.35
N THR A 82 4.07 -14.90 0.98
CA THR A 82 3.89 -16.33 1.29
C THR A 82 3.84 -16.60 2.78
N GLY A 83 3.71 -15.55 3.60
CA GLY A 83 3.66 -15.66 5.07
C GLY A 83 5.01 -15.83 5.73
N GLU A 84 6.10 -15.62 5.00
CA GLU A 84 7.46 -15.67 5.51
C GLU A 84 7.97 -14.27 5.87
N THR A 85 8.89 -14.21 6.83
CA THR A 85 9.54 -12.96 7.22
C THR A 85 10.36 -12.40 6.06
N PRO A 86 10.21 -11.11 5.71
CA PRO A 86 10.98 -10.49 4.65
C PRO A 86 12.42 -10.26 5.09
N LEU A 87 13.32 -10.02 4.13
CA LEU A 87 14.71 -9.73 4.45
C LEU A 87 14.89 -8.25 4.84
N PRO A 88 15.81 -7.90 5.76
CA PRO A 88 16.12 -6.51 6.08
C PRO A 88 16.35 -5.65 4.83
N GLY A 89 15.71 -4.48 4.81
CA GLY A 89 15.67 -3.58 3.65
C GLY A 89 14.69 -3.96 2.56
N ALA A 90 13.83 -4.96 2.80
CA ALA A 90 12.64 -5.18 1.99
C ALA A 90 11.78 -3.92 1.97
N TRP A 91 11.19 -3.63 0.81
CA TRP A 91 10.29 -2.50 0.69
C TRP A 91 9.11 -2.81 -0.22
N GLN A 92 8.03 -2.09 0.02
CA GLN A 92 6.87 -2.05 -0.85
C GLN A 92 6.28 -0.64 -0.91
N ARG A 93 5.63 -0.35 -2.02
CA ARG A 93 4.91 0.90 -2.27
C ARG A 93 3.51 0.57 -2.76
N ALA A 94 2.52 1.30 -2.26
CA ALA A 94 1.16 1.24 -2.77
C ALA A 94 0.65 2.65 -3.11
N LYS A 95 -0.14 2.74 -4.17
CA LYS A 95 -0.91 3.91 -4.54
C LYS A 95 -2.38 3.50 -4.62
N LEU A 96 -3.22 4.26 -3.95
CA LEU A 96 -4.66 4.14 -4.02
C LEU A 96 -5.23 5.37 -4.72
N TRP A 97 -6.30 5.18 -5.47
CA TRP A 97 -7.13 6.28 -5.94
C TRP A 97 -8.59 5.86 -6.06
N GLN A 98 -9.49 6.83 -5.97
CA GLN A 98 -10.93 6.63 -6.11
C GLN A 98 -11.52 7.84 -6.82
N TYR A 99 -12.30 7.62 -7.87
CA TYR A 99 -13.11 8.67 -8.49
C TYR A 99 -14.37 8.86 -7.65
N LEU A 100 -14.62 10.07 -7.16
CA LEU A 100 -15.73 10.33 -6.24
C LEU A 100 -17.02 10.62 -7.02
N SER A 101 -18.18 10.23 -6.47
CA SER A 101 -19.49 10.49 -7.05
C SER A 101 -20.31 11.55 -6.27
N GLY A 102 -21.58 11.73 -6.66
CA GLY A 102 -22.51 12.64 -5.99
C GLY A 102 -22.06 14.11 -6.00
N GLU A 103 -22.12 14.76 -4.84
CA GLU A 103 -21.67 16.16 -4.67
C GLU A 103 -20.16 16.34 -4.89
N GLN A 104 -19.40 15.25 -4.84
CA GLN A 104 -17.96 15.22 -5.05
C GLN A 104 -17.59 14.75 -6.47
N ALA A 105 -18.56 14.65 -7.37
CA ALA A 105 -18.31 14.27 -8.76
C ALA A 105 -17.21 15.13 -9.41
N GLY A 106 -16.29 14.46 -10.11
CA GLY A 106 -15.12 15.09 -10.75
C GLY A 106 -13.92 15.29 -9.82
N TRP A 107 -14.03 14.93 -8.53
CA TRP A 107 -12.89 14.82 -7.65
C TRP A 107 -12.31 13.42 -7.65
N THR A 108 -11.01 13.31 -7.38
CA THR A 108 -10.30 12.05 -7.23
C THR A 108 -9.54 12.07 -5.91
N TRP A 109 -9.92 11.19 -4.99
CA TRP A 109 -9.12 10.92 -3.80
C TRP A 109 -7.91 10.06 -4.16
N ARG A 110 -6.77 10.33 -3.52
CA ARG A 110 -5.50 9.67 -3.79
C ARG A 110 -4.71 9.50 -2.51
N GLN A 111 -4.06 8.34 -2.42
CA GLN A 111 -3.13 8.03 -1.34
C GLN A 111 -1.91 7.31 -1.89
N GLU A 112 -0.74 7.60 -1.34
CA GLU A 112 0.50 6.90 -1.66
C GLU A 112 1.25 6.61 -0.38
N LEU A 113 1.81 5.42 -0.28
CA LEU A 113 2.67 5.07 0.84
C LEU A 113 3.85 4.18 0.43
N GLU A 114 4.87 4.18 1.26
CA GLU A 114 6.03 3.30 1.14
C GLU A 114 6.44 2.79 2.51
N VAL A 115 6.58 1.46 2.62
CA VAL A 115 6.98 0.78 3.84
C VAL A 115 8.31 0.08 3.60
N VAL A 116 9.18 0.15 4.60
CA VAL A 116 10.48 -0.52 4.64
C VAL A 116 10.54 -1.43 5.86
N TYR A 117 11.01 -2.65 5.68
CA TYR A 117 11.33 -3.58 6.77
C TYR A 117 12.75 -3.32 7.28
N SER A 118 12.86 -2.90 8.55
CA SER A 118 14.10 -2.57 9.24
C SER A 118 14.05 -3.09 10.69
N PRO A 119 14.09 -4.42 10.91
CA PRO A 119 13.74 -5.02 12.21
C PRO A 119 14.73 -4.70 13.33
N ASN A 120 15.99 -4.43 13.00
CA ASN A 120 17.05 -4.22 13.99
C ASN A 120 17.35 -2.73 14.21
N GLN A 121 16.76 -1.85 13.40
CA GLN A 121 17.13 -0.44 13.39
C GLN A 121 15.95 0.47 13.03
N PRO A 122 15.49 1.30 13.97
CA PRO A 122 14.48 2.30 13.68
C PRO A 122 14.94 3.28 12.60
N ILE A 123 14.00 3.71 11.74
CA ILE A 123 14.26 4.73 10.71
C ILE A 123 13.85 6.10 11.27
N PRO A 124 14.79 7.02 11.55
CA PRO A 124 14.46 8.33 12.10
C PRO A 124 13.46 9.10 11.23
N GLY A 125 12.39 9.60 11.86
CA GLY A 125 11.34 10.35 11.19
C GLY A 125 10.34 9.50 10.40
N ALA A 126 10.54 8.17 10.33
CA ALA A 126 9.52 7.26 9.82
C ALA A 126 8.48 6.97 10.90
N MET A 127 7.26 6.66 10.45
CA MET A 127 6.21 6.17 11.33
C MET A 127 6.40 4.65 11.49
N GLU A 128 6.63 4.19 12.71
CA GLU A 128 6.65 2.75 13.00
C GLU A 128 5.25 2.17 12.82
N LEU A 129 5.15 1.08 12.07
CA LEU A 129 3.94 0.29 11.95
C LEU A 129 3.99 -0.82 12.98
N THR A 130 2.91 -0.95 13.74
CA THR A 130 2.83 -1.90 14.85
C THR A 130 2.75 -3.34 14.35
N GLU A 131 3.08 -4.30 15.22
CA GLU A 131 2.92 -5.73 14.93
C GLU A 131 1.46 -6.08 14.60
N ASN A 132 0.50 -5.46 15.29
CA ASN A 132 -0.93 -5.62 14.98
C ASN A 132 -1.28 -5.20 13.53
N GLU A 133 -0.49 -4.28 12.96
CA GLU A 133 -0.72 -3.72 11.64
C GLU A 133 -0.01 -4.49 10.52
N MET A 134 1.07 -5.19 10.84
CA MET A 134 1.93 -5.83 9.82
C MET A 134 2.14 -7.33 10.04
N GLY A 135 1.57 -7.90 11.11
CA GLY A 135 1.74 -9.29 11.54
C GLY A 135 3.08 -9.58 12.21
N ILE A 136 4.11 -8.76 11.96
CA ILE A 136 5.43 -8.82 12.61
C ILE A 136 5.94 -7.39 12.87
N PRO A 137 6.78 -7.17 13.90
CA PRO A 137 7.39 -5.86 14.14
C PRO A 137 8.47 -5.53 13.11
N GLY A 138 8.93 -4.28 13.12
CA GLY A 138 10.09 -3.85 12.32
C GLY A 138 9.74 -3.20 10.98
N PHE A 139 8.49 -2.82 10.76
CA PHE A 139 8.09 -2.09 9.58
C PHE A 139 7.97 -0.59 9.86
N PHE A 140 8.47 0.21 8.91
CA PHE A 140 8.48 1.66 9.01
C PHE A 140 7.88 2.26 7.74
N CYS A 141 6.84 3.07 7.90
CA CYS A 141 6.28 3.91 6.85
C CYS A 141 7.18 5.13 6.66
N VAL A 142 7.91 5.13 5.54
CA VAL A 142 8.91 6.16 5.18
C VAL A 142 8.35 7.20 4.21
N LYS A 143 7.21 6.91 3.61
CA LYS A 143 6.47 7.83 2.75
C LYS A 143 4.99 7.62 2.99
N PHE A 144 4.25 8.70 3.20
CA PHE A 144 2.81 8.72 3.21
C PHE A 144 2.34 10.03 2.59
N LYS A 145 1.40 9.99 1.66
CA LYS A 145 0.80 11.18 1.07
C LYS A 145 -0.65 10.91 0.82
N GLU A 146 -1.51 11.82 1.25
CA GLU A 146 -2.93 11.78 0.98
C GLU A 146 -3.37 13.13 0.41
N TRP A 147 -4.12 13.09 -0.68
CA TRP A 147 -4.58 14.31 -1.35
C TRP A 147 -5.83 14.05 -2.19
N ILE A 148 -6.56 15.12 -2.47
CA ILE A 148 -7.65 15.12 -3.45
C ILE A 148 -7.24 15.96 -4.66
N THR A 149 -7.63 15.50 -5.85
CA THR A 149 -7.47 16.25 -7.11
C THR A 149 -8.85 16.63 -7.61
N GLY A 150 -9.10 17.92 -7.79
CA GLY A 150 -10.39 18.39 -8.32
C GLY A 150 -10.45 18.39 -9.85
N PRO A 151 -11.61 18.72 -10.42
CA PRO A 151 -11.87 18.58 -11.86
C PRO A 151 -11.04 19.52 -12.75
N LYS A 152 -10.44 20.57 -12.18
CA LYS A 152 -9.51 21.49 -12.88
C LYS A 152 -8.04 21.17 -12.60
N GLY A 153 -7.76 19.99 -12.04
CA GLY A 153 -6.41 19.55 -11.67
C GLY A 153 -5.88 20.16 -10.37
N GLN A 154 -6.70 20.91 -9.62
CA GLN A 154 -6.29 21.47 -8.34
C GLN A 154 -5.98 20.35 -7.33
N LYS A 155 -4.81 20.41 -6.70
CA LYS A 155 -4.37 19.43 -5.71
C LYS A 155 -4.48 20.01 -4.31
N VAL A 156 -5.24 19.35 -3.44
CA VAL A 156 -5.34 19.68 -2.02
C VAL A 156 -4.71 18.54 -1.23
N ILE A 157 -3.60 18.82 -0.56
CA ILE A 157 -2.92 17.85 0.31
C ILE A 157 -3.68 17.78 1.63
N LEU A 158 -4.07 16.57 2.01
CA LEU A 158 -4.72 16.28 3.28
C LEU A 158 -3.66 15.93 4.35
N GLU A 159 -2.69 15.11 3.97
CA GLU A 159 -1.61 14.67 4.86
C GLU A 159 -0.34 14.29 4.08
N ALA A 160 0.83 14.49 4.69
CA ALA A 160 2.11 14.15 4.08
C ALA A 160 3.20 13.81 5.10
N LEU A 161 3.91 12.72 4.83
CA LEU A 161 5.15 12.27 5.45
C LEU A 161 6.13 11.88 4.34
N VAL A 162 7.35 12.42 4.38
CA VAL A 162 8.41 12.05 3.44
C VAL A 162 9.73 12.00 4.20
N VAL A 163 10.32 10.82 4.30
CA VAL A 163 11.65 10.61 4.88
C VAL A 163 12.70 10.65 3.77
N ASP A 164 13.85 11.25 4.06
CA ASP A 164 14.97 11.33 3.13
C ASP A 164 15.57 9.95 2.84
N SER A 165 15.87 9.66 1.57
CA SER A 165 16.39 8.35 1.15
C SER A 165 17.74 8.00 1.78
N SER A 166 18.59 8.98 2.10
CA SER A 166 19.86 8.75 2.77
C SER A 166 19.67 8.28 4.21
N ILE A 167 18.61 8.74 4.89
CA ILE A 167 18.25 8.28 6.24
C ILE A 167 17.81 6.82 6.18
N ILE A 168 16.99 6.48 5.19
CA ILE A 168 16.56 5.09 4.95
C ILE A 168 17.78 4.20 4.70
N GLN A 169 18.69 4.58 3.80
CA GLN A 169 19.89 3.80 3.49
C GLN A 169 20.76 3.57 4.72
N LYS A 170 21.03 4.62 5.51
CA LYS A 170 21.79 4.52 6.76
C LYS A 170 21.15 3.55 7.75
N ALA A 171 19.81 3.58 7.86
CA ALA A 171 19.08 2.67 8.73
C ALA A 171 19.11 1.21 8.25
N LEU A 172 19.29 0.98 6.95
CA LEU A 172 19.40 -0.38 6.39
C LEU A 172 20.84 -0.93 6.40
N GLU A 173 21.84 -0.06 6.36
CA GLU A 173 23.25 -0.45 6.33
C GLU A 173 23.81 -0.78 7.70
N ALA A 174 23.45 -0.02 8.74
CA ALA A 174 23.91 -0.27 10.11
C ALA A 174 23.23 -1.50 10.76
N GLY A 175 22.21 -2.07 10.13
CA GLY A 175 21.55 -3.31 10.55
C GLY A 175 22.09 -4.60 9.90
N LYS A 176 23.15 -4.52 9.08
CA LYS A 176 23.89 -5.66 8.53
C LYS A 176 25.02 -6.08 9.46
#